data_AF-A0A1S3D793-F1
#
_entry.id   AF-A0A1S3D793-F1
#
_cell.length_a   1.000
_cell.length_b   1.000
_cell.length_c   1.000
_cell.angle_alpha   90.00
_cell.angle_beta   90.00
_cell.angle_gamma   90.00
#
_symmetry.space_group_name_H-M   'P 1'
#
loop_
_entity.id
_entity.type
_entity.pdbx_description
1 polymer ?
#
loop_
_entity_poly.entity_id
_entity_poly.type
_entity_poly.pdbx_seq_one_letter_code
_entity_poly.pdbx_strand_id
1 'polypeptide(L)'
;MQNKKGTPEDDGTARREAWMLELPPESTVHLGLGPRQFRATEGPDMSNRSDWTDTPADKLKKQQKLLIEGEPPPNPEEERRKFLINERDKTMEQMIEKCKKSKKHKRDKSLMELHQEKLKKKQKKKDKERGDRPPERRPFDRDVDLQVNRFDEAQRKAIVNKAQLLDTRFSTGESKFL
;
A
#
# COMPACT_ATOMS: atom_id res chain seq x y z
N MET A 1 -51.27 22.21 -10.10
CA MET A 1 -51.08 20.96 -9.33
C MET A 1 -49.73 21.03 -8.65
N GLN A 2 -49.73 21.25 -7.33
CA GLN A 2 -48.51 21.41 -6.55
C GLN A 2 -48.16 20.06 -5.93
N ASN A 3 -47.04 19.46 -6.35
CA ASN A 3 -46.52 18.23 -5.76
C ASN A 3 -45.74 18.60 -4.49
N LYS A 4 -46.35 18.40 -3.32
CA LYS A 4 -45.66 18.46 -2.03
C LYS A 4 -44.74 17.23 -1.92
N LYS A 5 -43.43 17.43 -1.87
CA LYS A 5 -42.47 16.42 -1.42
C LYS A 5 -42.71 16.20 0.08
N GLY A 6 -43.20 15.03 0.44
CA GLY A 6 -43.30 14.59 1.82
C GLY A 6 -41.92 14.36 2.42
N THR A 7 -41.70 14.94 3.59
CA THR A 7 -40.67 14.54 4.55
C THR A 7 -40.95 13.11 5.03
N PRO A 8 -39.97 12.21 5.13
CA PRO A 8 -40.20 10.95 5.82
C PRO A 8 -40.37 11.24 7.32
N GLU A 9 -41.56 10.92 7.82
CA GLU A 9 -41.90 10.85 9.24
C GLU A 9 -40.91 9.92 9.97
N ASP A 10 -40.37 10.38 11.10
CA ASP A 10 -39.48 9.64 11.99
C ASP A 10 -40.32 8.68 12.83
N ASP A 11 -40.49 7.45 12.34
CA ASP A 11 -41.03 6.36 13.12
C ASP A 11 -40.02 5.96 14.20
N GLY A 12 -40.34 6.24 15.48
CA GLY A 12 -39.51 6.13 16.70
C GLY A 12 -38.85 4.77 17.03
N THR A 13 -38.63 3.93 16.04
CA THR A 13 -37.50 3.00 16.00
C THR A 13 -36.22 3.78 15.73
N ALA A 14 -35.18 3.60 16.55
CA ALA A 14 -33.87 4.20 16.30
C ALA A 14 -33.25 3.59 15.02
N ARG A 15 -33.71 4.05 13.85
CA ARG A 15 -33.18 3.63 12.55
C ARG A 15 -31.76 4.13 12.47
N ARG A 16 -30.84 3.21 12.21
CA ARG A 16 -29.44 3.58 12.00
C ARG A 16 -29.37 4.46 10.76
N GLU A 17 -28.73 5.60 10.91
CA GLU A 17 -28.46 6.54 9.83
C GLU A 17 -27.75 5.84 8.66
N ALA A 18 -28.00 6.31 7.43
CA ALA A 18 -27.53 5.64 6.22
C ALA A 18 -26.01 5.40 6.20
N TRP A 19 -25.21 6.30 6.76
CA TRP A 19 -23.75 6.15 6.88
C TRP A 19 -23.30 5.01 7.82
N MET A 20 -24.20 4.48 8.65
CA MET A 20 -23.94 3.30 9.50
C MET A 20 -24.34 1.98 8.82
N LEU A 21 -25.11 2.02 7.72
CA LEU A 21 -25.57 0.83 7.00
C LEU A 21 -24.90 0.70 5.63
N GLU A 22 -24.62 1.82 4.98
CA GLU A 22 -23.97 1.88 3.68
C GLU A 22 -22.48 2.10 3.86
N LEU A 23 -21.70 1.25 3.21
CA LEU A 23 -20.27 1.42 3.17
C LEU A 23 -19.90 2.61 2.29
N PRO A 24 -18.84 3.36 2.65
CA PRO A 24 -18.27 4.34 1.75
C PRO A 24 -17.94 3.69 0.39
N PRO A 25 -18.27 4.33 -0.74
CA PRO A 25 -18.12 3.76 -2.07
C PRO A 25 -16.70 3.23 -2.34
N GLU A 26 -15.69 3.92 -1.83
CA GLU A 26 -14.27 3.56 -1.90
C GLU A 26 -13.91 2.22 -1.21
N SER A 27 -14.71 1.77 -0.25
CA SER A 27 -14.42 0.61 0.61
C SER A 27 -15.16 -0.67 0.22
N THR A 28 -16.14 -0.57 -0.68
CA THR A 28 -17.06 -1.65 -1.07
C THR A 28 -16.35 -2.90 -1.59
N VAL A 29 -15.19 -2.75 -2.23
CA VAL A 29 -14.51 -3.84 -2.95
C VAL A 29 -13.52 -4.63 -2.08
N HIS A 30 -13.10 -4.12 -0.90
CA HIS A 30 -11.97 -4.70 -0.14
C HIS A 30 -12.15 -4.76 1.37
N LEU A 31 -13.32 -5.17 1.84
CA LEU A 31 -13.60 -5.35 3.27
C LEU A 31 -12.76 -6.43 3.99
N GLY A 32 -11.77 -7.02 3.32
CA GLY A 32 -10.87 -7.99 3.93
C GLY A 32 -11.52 -9.34 4.26
N LEU A 33 -12.74 -9.59 3.76
CA LEU A 33 -13.41 -10.90 3.83
C LEU A 33 -12.87 -11.91 2.80
N GLY A 34 -11.88 -11.53 1.99
CA GLY A 34 -11.20 -12.40 1.02
C GLY A 34 -9.69 -12.50 1.26
N PRO A 35 -8.99 -13.40 0.55
CA PRO A 35 -7.55 -13.55 0.64
C PRO A 35 -6.84 -12.22 0.33
N ARG A 36 -6.01 -11.77 1.28
CA ARG A 36 -5.28 -10.49 1.20
C ARG A 36 -4.09 -10.64 0.25
N GLN A 37 -4.22 -10.13 -0.96
CA GLN A 37 -3.09 -9.95 -1.89
C GLN A 37 -2.89 -8.45 -2.16
N PHE A 38 -1.64 -8.04 -2.39
CA PHE A 38 -1.34 -6.69 -2.86
C PHE A 38 -2.01 -6.46 -4.22
N ARG A 39 -2.57 -5.27 -4.41
CA ARG A 39 -3.15 -4.88 -5.70
C ARG A 39 -2.06 -4.82 -6.76
N ALA A 40 -2.33 -5.38 -7.93
CA ALA A 40 -1.46 -5.24 -9.10
C ALA A 40 -1.73 -3.94 -9.87
N THR A 41 -2.91 -3.34 -9.68
CA THR A 41 -3.30 -2.06 -10.28
C THR A 41 -3.08 -0.92 -9.29
N GLU A 42 -2.94 0.29 -9.83
CA GLU A 42 -2.94 1.51 -9.04
C GLU A 42 -4.22 1.56 -8.19
N GLY A 43 -4.07 1.94 -6.92
CA GLY A 43 -5.20 2.08 -6.01
C GLY A 43 -6.07 3.29 -6.37
N PRO A 44 -7.24 3.45 -5.74
CA PRO A 44 -8.00 4.69 -5.79
C PRO A 44 -7.11 5.89 -5.47
N ASP A 45 -7.34 7.02 -6.13
CA ASP A 45 -6.53 8.21 -5.94
C ASP A 45 -6.75 8.82 -4.55
N MET A 46 -5.95 8.37 -3.59
CA MET A 46 -5.90 8.92 -2.23
C MET A 46 -5.03 10.18 -2.16
N SER A 47 -4.75 10.86 -3.29
CA SER A 47 -3.98 12.11 -3.30
C SER A 47 -4.65 13.20 -2.47
N ASN A 48 -5.99 13.21 -2.42
CA ASN A 48 -6.73 14.15 -1.59
C ASN A 48 -6.70 13.74 -0.11
N ARG A 49 -5.54 13.93 0.53
CA ARG A 49 -5.31 13.69 1.97
C ARG A 49 -5.72 14.89 2.84
N SER A 50 -6.26 15.94 2.22
CA SER A 50 -6.61 17.21 2.88
C SER A 50 -7.81 17.11 3.81
N ASP A 51 -8.53 16.00 3.79
CA ASP A 51 -9.70 15.80 4.64
C ASP A 51 -9.36 15.79 6.13
N TRP A 52 -8.18 15.26 6.50
CA TRP A 52 -7.74 15.16 7.90
C TRP A 52 -6.51 16.01 8.24
N THR A 53 -5.73 16.44 7.25
CA THR A 53 -4.51 17.24 7.50
C THR A 53 -4.75 18.75 7.52
N ASP A 54 -5.90 19.22 7.03
CA ASP A 54 -6.13 20.65 6.77
C ASP A 54 -7.11 21.26 7.78
N THR A 55 -6.66 22.30 8.49
CA THR A 55 -7.47 23.07 9.43
C THR A 55 -8.59 23.80 8.68
N PRO A 56 -9.78 24.07 9.28
CA PRO A 56 -10.82 24.86 8.62
C PRO A 56 -10.34 26.20 8.04
N ALA A 57 -9.41 26.87 8.73
CA ALA A 57 -8.78 28.10 8.24
C ALA A 57 -7.89 27.89 7.02
N ASP A 58 -7.20 26.76 6.92
CA ASP A 58 -6.30 26.44 5.80
C ASP A 58 -7.11 26.03 4.57
N LYS A 59 -8.23 25.30 4.77
CA LYS A 59 -9.21 25.02 3.70
C LYS A 59 -9.76 26.32 3.09
N LEU A 60 -10.14 27.30 3.92
CA LEU A 60 -10.62 28.60 3.43
C LEU A 60 -9.55 29.37 2.66
N LYS A 61 -8.30 29.41 3.15
CA LYS A 61 -7.18 30.04 2.43
C LYS A 61 -6.92 29.35 1.10
N LYS A 62 -6.96 28.02 1.06
CA LYS A 62 -6.73 27.24 -0.16
C LYS A 62 -7.86 27.44 -1.17
N GLN A 63 -9.12 27.46 -0.72
CA GLN A 63 -10.26 27.80 -1.55
C GLN A 63 -10.16 29.22 -2.11
N GLN A 64 -9.83 30.21 -1.27
CA GLN A 64 -9.63 31.59 -1.71
C GLN A 64 -8.50 31.70 -2.75
N LYS A 65 -7.37 31.01 -2.53
CA LYS A 65 -6.28 30.94 -3.51
C LYS A 65 -6.74 30.34 -4.84
N LEU A 66 -7.48 29.23 -4.81
CA LEU A 66 -8.05 28.61 -6.02
C LEU A 66 -9.06 29.51 -6.74
N LEU A 67 -9.88 30.26 -6.00
CA LEU A 67 -10.85 31.21 -6.53
C LEU A 67 -10.18 32.45 -7.16
N ILE A 68 -9.06 32.91 -6.60
CA ILE A 68 -8.33 34.11 -7.05
C ILE A 68 -7.36 33.80 -8.19
N GLU A 69 -6.62 32.70 -8.08
CA GLU A 69 -5.53 32.38 -9.01
C GLU A 69 -5.94 31.34 -10.07
N GLY A 70 -7.13 30.73 -9.93
CA GLY A 70 -7.53 29.56 -10.72
C GLY A 70 -6.67 28.34 -10.38
N GLU A 71 -7.04 27.15 -10.87
CA GLU A 71 -6.04 26.08 -10.93
C GLU A 71 -4.96 26.52 -11.93
N PRO A 72 -3.66 26.51 -11.58
CA PRO A 72 -2.63 26.86 -12.54
C PRO A 72 -2.76 25.91 -13.73
N PRO A 73 -2.84 26.43 -14.97
CA PRO A 73 -2.98 25.59 -16.14
C PRO A 73 -1.83 24.59 -16.16
N PRO A 74 -2.09 23.30 -16.45
CA PRO A 74 -1.05 22.31 -16.50
C PRO A 74 0.01 22.78 -17.50
N ASN A 75 1.26 22.83 -17.06
CA ASN A 75 2.35 23.27 -17.92
C ASN A 75 2.42 22.28 -19.11
N PRO A 76 2.24 22.73 -20.36
CA PRO A 76 2.19 21.85 -21.52
C PRO A 76 3.48 21.05 -21.70
N GLU A 77 4.60 21.54 -21.16
CA GLU A 77 5.87 20.79 -21.13
C GLU A 77 5.85 19.62 -20.14
N GLU A 78 5.23 19.80 -18.98
CA GLU A 78 5.07 18.74 -17.97
C GLU A 78 4.13 17.64 -18.46
N GLU A 79 3.05 18.01 -19.15
CA GLU A 79 2.14 17.02 -19.75
C GLU A 79 2.84 16.19 -20.84
N ARG A 80 3.60 16.84 -21.72
CA ARG A 80 4.41 16.14 -22.73
C ARG A 80 5.41 15.19 -22.06
N ARG A 81 6.08 15.64 -21.00
CA ARG A 81 7.04 14.82 -20.26
C ARG A 81 6.37 13.61 -19.61
N LYS A 82 5.22 13.78 -18.95
CA LYS A 82 4.43 12.68 -18.37
C LYS A 82 3.96 11.69 -19.42
N PHE A 83 3.52 12.17 -20.59
CA PHE A 83 3.12 11.32 -21.70
C PHE A 83 4.28 10.44 -22.18
N LEU A 84 5.46 11.03 -22.42
CA LEU A 84 6.66 10.30 -22.84
C LEU A 84 7.10 9.25 -21.81
N ILE A 85 7.05 9.58 -20.52
CA ILE A 85 7.34 8.64 -19.43
C ILE A 85 6.37 7.46 -19.46
N ASN A 86 5.07 7.72 -19.62
CA ASN A 86 4.05 6.69 -19.67
C ASN A 86 4.23 5.75 -20.88
N GLU A 87 4.53 6.29 -22.06
CA GLU A 87 4.83 5.46 -23.22
C GLU A 87 6.04 4.56 -22.99
N ARG A 88 7.13 5.13 -22.46
CA ARG A 88 8.33 4.37 -22.12
C ARG A 88 8.02 3.27 -21.12
N ASP A 89 7.29 3.58 -20.05
CA ASP A 89 6.95 2.61 -19.01
C ASP A 89 6.12 1.45 -19.58
N LYS A 90 5.13 1.74 -20.46
CA LYS A 90 4.37 0.71 -21.18
C LYS A 90 5.27 -0.20 -22.02
N THR A 91 6.26 0.35 -22.74
CA THR A 91 7.18 -0.48 -23.54
C THR A 91 8.03 -1.41 -22.68
N MET A 92 8.49 -0.92 -21.53
CA MET A 92 9.31 -1.72 -20.60
C MET A 92 8.49 -2.81 -19.91
N GLU A 93 7.25 -2.53 -19.53
CA GLU A 93 6.33 -3.55 -19.00
C GLU A 93 6.12 -4.68 -20.01
N GLN A 94 5.86 -4.36 -21.27
CA GLN A 94 5.73 -5.37 -22.33
C GLN A 94 7.00 -6.21 -22.49
N MET A 95 8.19 -5.59 -22.41
CA MET A 95 9.46 -6.31 -22.48
C MET A 95 9.66 -7.26 -21.29
N ILE A 96 9.31 -6.82 -20.09
CA ILE A 96 9.35 -7.63 -18.87
C ILE A 96 8.39 -8.81 -18.97
N GLU A 97 7.16 -8.59 -19.43
CA GLU A 97 6.19 -9.66 -19.64
C GLU A 97 6.69 -10.70 -20.63
N LYS A 98 7.21 -10.27 -21.78
CA LYS A 98 7.80 -11.16 -22.80
C LYS A 98 8.96 -11.97 -22.19
N CYS A 99 9.84 -11.31 -21.44
CA CYS A 99 10.95 -11.97 -20.74
C CYS A 99 10.48 -12.95 -19.66
N LYS A 100 9.43 -12.63 -18.90
CA LYS A 100 8.83 -13.53 -17.90
C LYS A 100 8.22 -14.75 -18.60
N LYS A 101 7.47 -14.57 -19.68
CA LYS A 101 6.82 -15.64 -20.45
C LYS A 101 7.85 -16.59 -21.08
N SER A 102 8.89 -16.07 -21.73
CA SER A 102 9.90 -16.89 -22.43
C SER A 102 10.88 -17.62 -21.50
N LYS A 103 11.16 -17.06 -20.31
CA LYS A 103 12.20 -17.58 -19.41
C LYS A 103 11.68 -18.41 -18.23
N LYS A 104 10.37 -18.59 -18.07
CA LYS A 104 9.78 -19.48 -17.03
C LYS A 104 10.30 -20.92 -17.07
N HIS A 105 10.67 -21.43 -18.26
CA HIS A 105 11.12 -22.82 -18.43
C HIS A 105 12.63 -22.98 -18.73
N LYS A 106 13.36 -21.88 -18.91
CA LYS A 106 14.78 -21.91 -19.36
C LYS A 106 15.74 -21.12 -18.48
N ARG A 107 15.29 -20.56 -17.34
CA ARG A 107 16.18 -19.83 -16.43
C ARG A 107 16.71 -20.74 -15.33
N ASP A 108 18.00 -20.61 -15.10
CA ASP A 108 18.62 -21.07 -13.87
C ASP A 108 18.04 -20.31 -12.67
N LYS A 109 17.95 -21.00 -11.53
CA LYS A 109 17.41 -20.46 -10.28
C LYS A 109 18.19 -19.21 -9.87
N SER A 110 17.48 -18.17 -9.43
CA SER A 110 18.12 -16.95 -8.91
C SER A 110 18.93 -17.26 -7.64
N LEU A 111 19.99 -16.49 -7.35
CA LEU A 111 20.77 -16.64 -6.11
C LEU A 111 19.88 -16.62 -4.85
N MET A 112 18.89 -15.73 -4.82
CA MET A 112 17.88 -15.66 -3.74
C MET A 112 17.05 -16.94 -3.67
N GLU A 113 16.61 -17.46 -4.80
CA GLU A 113 15.82 -18.68 -4.90
C GLU A 113 16.65 -19.89 -4.45
N LEU A 114 17.92 -19.97 -4.84
CA LEU A 114 18.87 -20.97 -4.36
C LEU A 114 19.04 -20.90 -2.83
N HIS A 115 19.12 -19.71 -2.26
CA HIS A 115 19.21 -19.54 -0.81
C HIS A 115 17.92 -19.98 -0.11
N GLN A 116 16.75 -19.58 -0.61
CA GLN A 116 15.46 -20.02 -0.10
C GLN A 116 15.30 -21.54 -0.18
N GLU A 117 15.70 -22.15 -1.29
CA GLU A 117 15.72 -23.62 -1.44
C GLU A 117 16.65 -24.29 -0.42
N LYS A 118 17.85 -23.73 -0.19
CA LYS A 118 18.78 -24.24 0.83
C LYS A 118 18.16 -24.17 2.23
N LEU A 119 17.51 -23.07 2.59
CA LEU A 119 16.82 -22.92 3.87
C LEU A 119 15.67 -23.93 4.00
N LYS A 120 14.82 -24.06 2.98
CA LYS A 120 13.72 -25.05 2.95
C LYS A 120 14.24 -26.48 3.06
N LYS A 121 15.32 -26.84 2.35
CA LYS A 121 15.97 -28.16 2.45
C LYS A 121 16.51 -28.41 3.84
N LYS A 122 17.15 -27.41 4.46
CA LYS A 122 17.65 -27.52 5.86
C LYS A 122 16.50 -27.71 6.84
N GLN A 123 15.40 -26.98 6.67
CA GLN A 123 14.20 -27.14 7.50
C GLN A 123 13.59 -28.53 7.34
N LYS A 124 13.35 -28.98 6.10
CA LYS A 124 12.84 -30.33 5.82
C LYS A 124 13.73 -31.44 6.40
N LYS A 125 15.07 -31.27 6.38
CA LYS A 125 15.99 -32.22 7.02
C LYS A 125 15.80 -32.26 8.53
N LYS A 126 15.72 -31.10 9.19
CA LYS A 126 15.44 -31.01 10.63
C LYS A 126 14.09 -31.64 10.98
N ASP A 127 13.06 -31.39 10.16
CA ASP A 127 11.73 -31.97 10.36
C ASP A 127 11.78 -33.50 10.18
N LYS A 128 12.51 -34.00 9.19
CA LYS A 128 12.71 -35.44 8.97
C LYS A 128 13.50 -36.11 10.10
N GLU A 129 14.51 -35.44 10.67
CA GLU A 129 15.25 -35.89 11.86
C GLU A 129 14.36 -35.92 13.12
N ARG A 130 13.42 -34.98 13.24
CA ARG A 130 12.40 -34.97 14.32
C ARG A 130 11.34 -36.06 14.13
N GLY A 131 11.20 -36.61 12.93
CA GLY A 131 10.21 -37.63 12.57
C GLY A 131 8.80 -37.04 12.42
N ASP A 132 7.78 -37.91 12.31
CA ASP A 132 6.36 -37.51 12.21
C ASP A 132 5.77 -37.05 13.56
N ARG A 133 6.63 -36.77 14.56
CA ARG A 133 6.20 -36.21 15.83
C ARG A 133 5.88 -34.73 15.63
N PRO A 134 4.63 -34.30 15.89
CA PRO A 134 4.31 -32.88 15.88
C PRO A 134 5.29 -32.15 16.81
N PRO A 135 5.77 -30.95 16.44
CA PRO A 135 6.62 -30.18 17.33
C PRO A 135 5.89 -29.99 18.65
N GLU A 136 6.38 -30.64 19.72
CA GLU A 136 5.83 -30.46 21.05
C GLU A 136 5.89 -28.97 21.39
N ARG A 137 4.79 -28.44 21.96
CA ARG A 137 4.74 -27.04 22.36
C ARG A 137 5.77 -26.82 23.46
N ARG A 138 6.88 -26.17 23.11
CA ARG A 138 7.83 -25.66 24.09
C ARG A 138 7.11 -24.65 24.98
N PRO A 139 7.33 -24.67 26.31
CA PRO A 139 6.86 -23.58 27.16
C PRO A 139 7.39 -22.24 26.67
N PHE A 140 6.63 -21.19 26.93
CA PHE A 140 6.98 -19.81 26.59
C PHE A 140 8.26 -19.43 27.33
N ASP A 141 9.28 -19.06 26.58
CA ASP A 141 10.54 -18.55 27.11
C ASP A 141 10.59 -17.05 26.82
N ARG A 142 10.66 -16.23 27.86
CA ARG A 142 10.68 -14.77 27.72
C ARG A 142 11.83 -14.30 26.84
N ASP A 143 13.01 -14.89 26.95
CA ASP A 143 14.19 -14.40 26.23
C ASP A 143 14.16 -14.82 24.75
N VAL A 144 13.62 -16.01 24.46
CA VAL A 144 13.52 -16.54 23.09
C VAL A 144 12.28 -16.04 22.36
N ASP A 145 11.14 -15.97 23.05
CA ASP A 145 9.82 -15.75 22.46
C ASP A 145 9.35 -14.29 22.58
N LEU A 146 9.68 -13.59 23.67
CA LEU A 146 9.34 -12.17 23.81
C LEU A 146 10.39 -11.26 23.13
N GLN A 147 11.58 -11.80 22.85
CA GLN A 147 12.71 -11.12 22.21
C GLN A 147 12.85 -9.66 22.70
N VAL A 148 12.79 -9.45 24.01
CA VAL A 148 12.89 -8.11 24.58
C VAL A 148 14.33 -7.63 24.46
N ASN A 149 14.53 -6.37 24.05
CA ASN A 149 15.85 -5.74 23.86
C ASN A 149 16.69 -6.24 22.67
N ARG A 150 16.07 -6.65 21.55
CA ARG A 150 16.83 -6.92 20.30
C ARG A 150 17.62 -5.72 19.79
N PHE A 151 17.16 -4.51 20.10
CA PHE A 151 17.80 -3.28 19.66
C PHE A 151 18.66 -2.70 20.78
N ASP A 152 19.97 -2.95 20.64
CA ASP A 152 20.99 -2.14 21.29
C ASP A 152 20.72 -0.64 21.04
N GLU A 153 21.11 0.23 21.97
CA GLU A 153 20.93 1.68 21.87
C GLU A 153 21.56 2.24 20.60
N ALA A 154 22.70 1.69 20.19
CA ALA A 154 23.35 2.04 18.94
C ALA A 154 22.46 1.70 17.72
N GLN A 155 21.80 0.53 17.72
CA GLN A 155 20.91 0.14 16.63
C GLN A 155 19.64 1.00 16.59
N ARG A 156 19.07 1.35 17.76
CA ARG A 156 17.94 2.29 17.84
C ARG A 156 18.30 3.65 17.24
N LYS A 157 19.44 4.22 17.65
CA LYS A 157 19.93 5.50 17.13
C LYS A 157 20.20 5.43 15.62
N ALA A 158 20.77 4.33 15.13
CA ALA A 158 21.00 4.13 13.70
C ALA A 158 19.69 4.05 12.91
N ILE A 159 18.64 3.42 13.43
CA ILE A 159 17.32 3.38 12.80
C ILE A 159 16.71 4.80 12.76
N VAL A 160 16.74 5.52 13.88
CA VAL A 160 16.20 6.89 13.95
C VAL A 160 16.92 7.81 12.96
N ASN A 161 18.26 7.78 12.91
CA ASN A 161 19.04 8.59 11.98
C ASN A 161 18.77 8.23 10.51
N LYS A 162 18.55 6.94 10.21
CA LYS A 162 18.14 6.52 8.85
C LYS A 162 16.74 7.01 8.50
N ALA A 163 15.83 7.03 9.47
CA ALA A 163 14.44 7.44 9.28
C ALA A 163 14.29 8.96 9.06
N GLN A 164 15.08 9.78 9.75
CA GLN A 164 15.06 11.25 9.63
C GLN A 164 15.21 11.75 8.20
N LEU A 165 15.98 11.03 7.39
CA LEU A 165 16.28 11.43 6.03
C LEU A 165 15.34 10.76 5.00
N LEU A 166 14.36 9.95 5.40
CA LEU A 166 13.49 9.25 4.44
C LEU A 166 12.61 10.22 3.64
N ASP A 167 12.19 11.33 4.25
CA ASP A 167 11.36 12.34 3.59
C ASP A 167 12.10 13.11 2.48
N THR A 168 13.43 13.20 2.55
CA THR A 168 14.24 14.01 1.62
C THR A 168 15.19 13.20 0.74
N ARG A 169 15.58 11.98 1.15
CA ARG A 169 16.48 11.12 0.38
C ARG A 169 15.86 10.57 -0.88
N PHE A 170 14.54 10.39 -0.86
CA PHE A 170 13.81 9.87 -2.00
C PHE A 170 12.96 10.98 -2.56
N SER A 171 13.37 11.54 -3.69
CA SER A 171 12.43 12.27 -4.54
C SER A 171 11.35 11.29 -4.98
N THR A 172 10.08 11.71 -4.97
CA THR A 172 9.02 10.94 -5.60
C THR A 172 9.38 10.76 -7.08
N GLY A 173 9.72 9.53 -7.48
CA GLY A 173 10.09 9.24 -8.86
C GLY A 173 8.89 9.47 -9.78
N GLU A 174 9.10 10.20 -10.88
CA GLU A 174 8.04 10.44 -11.86
C GLU A 174 7.84 9.27 -12.82
N SER A 175 8.82 8.37 -12.93
CA SER A 175 8.80 7.25 -13.87
C SER A 175 8.92 5.91 -13.15
N LYS A 176 8.18 4.88 -13.61
CA LYS A 176 8.22 3.53 -13.02
C LYS A 176 9.50 2.78 -13.39
N PHE A 177 10.04 3.04 -14.57
CA PHE A 177 11.31 2.44 -15.01
C PHE A 177 12.42 3.49 -15.11
N LEU A 178 13.67 3.05 -15.38
CA LEU A 178 14.86 3.90 -15.49
C LEU A 178 15.24 4.18 -16.93
#